data_AF-A0A4U0S4D6-F1
#
_entry.id   AF-A0A4U0S4D6-F1
#
_cell.length_a   1.000
_cell.length_b   1.000
_cell.length_c   1.000
_cell.angle_alpha   90.00
_cell.angle_beta   90.00
_cell.angle_gamma   90.00
#
_symmetry.space_group_name_H-M   'P 1'
#
loop_
_entity.id
_entity.type
_entity.pdbx_description
1 polymer ?
#
loop_
_entity_poly.entity_id
_entity_poly.type
_entity_poly.pdbx_seq_one_letter_code
_entity_poly.pdbx_strand_id
1 'polypeptide(L)'
;MRHTRRASASCKATRPARDTASADTKRTGIGVAIDDFVWLAAYTWAKRPDLEVACLSGYGRAFAEAEMRALPAFTALAAVDDLQWAAGNDDAVEVARAQHTLARLVVTAHR
;
A
#
# COMPACT_ATOMS: atom_id res chain seq x y z
N MET A 1 -40.19 17.08 48.60
CA MET A 1 -39.89 15.65 48.38
C MET A 1 -38.39 15.46 48.34
N ARG A 2 -37.84 14.68 49.28
CA ARG A 2 -36.43 14.25 49.31
C ARG A 2 -36.27 13.06 48.35
N HIS A 3 -35.13 12.92 47.68
CA HIS A 3 -34.23 11.75 47.77
C HIS A 3 -33.02 11.89 46.83
N THR A 4 -31.89 11.45 47.36
CA THR A 4 -30.54 11.35 46.83
C THR A 4 -30.29 10.00 46.15
N ARG A 5 -29.31 9.95 45.22
CA ARG A 5 -28.34 8.85 44.84
C ARG A 5 -27.84 9.17 43.41
N ARG A 6 -26.57 9.49 43.11
CA ARG A 6 -25.23 8.86 43.26
C ARG A 6 -25.00 7.63 42.36
N ALA A 7 -24.00 7.78 41.47
CA ALA A 7 -23.15 6.77 40.80
C ALA A 7 -23.84 5.82 39.80
N SER A 8 -23.26 5.34 38.69
CA SER A 8 -21.85 5.16 38.33
C SER A 8 -21.69 5.17 36.80
N ALA A 9 -20.49 5.55 36.35
CA ALA A 9 -20.01 5.27 35.01
C ALA A 9 -20.07 3.76 34.68
N SER A 10 -20.34 3.42 33.42
CA SER A 10 -19.78 2.22 32.81
C SER A 10 -19.57 2.45 31.33
N CYS A 11 -18.32 2.71 30.97
CA CYS A 11 -17.80 2.54 29.63
C CYS A 11 -18.18 1.14 29.10
N LYS A 12 -18.92 1.08 28.00
CA LYS A 12 -18.70 0.05 26.97
C LYS A 12 -18.76 0.70 25.60
N ALA A 13 -17.65 1.34 25.25
CA ALA A 13 -17.27 1.50 23.86
C ALA A 13 -17.00 0.09 23.30
N THR A 14 -17.97 -0.48 22.58
CA THR A 14 -17.74 -1.67 21.77
C THR A 14 -17.50 -1.18 20.36
N ARG A 15 -16.24 -0.91 20.04
CA ARG A 15 -15.80 -0.65 18.67
C ARG A 15 -16.01 -1.94 17.89
N PRO A 16 -16.80 -1.96 16.80
CA PRO A 16 -16.93 -3.19 16.01
C PRO A 16 -15.54 -3.62 15.55
N ALA A 17 -15.26 -4.91 15.72
CA ALA A 17 -14.06 -5.56 15.22
C ALA A 17 -13.91 -5.20 13.75
N ARG A 18 -12.69 -4.81 13.35
CA ARG A 18 -12.40 -4.58 11.94
C ARG A 18 -12.68 -5.88 11.20
N ASP A 19 -13.65 -5.86 10.31
CA ASP A 19 -13.84 -6.91 9.32
C ASP A 19 -12.53 -7.07 8.57
N THR A 20 -11.86 -8.21 8.81
CA THR A 20 -10.65 -8.58 8.09
C THR A 20 -11.06 -8.98 6.68
N ALA A 21 -10.82 -8.10 5.71
CA ALA A 21 -10.91 -8.46 4.30
C ALA A 21 -9.86 -9.53 3.99
N SER A 22 -10.28 -10.65 3.38
CA SER A 22 -9.37 -11.61 2.75
C SER A 22 -8.66 -10.94 1.57
N ALA A 23 -7.34 -10.97 1.55
CA ALA A 23 -6.56 -10.51 0.39
C ALA A 23 -6.82 -11.42 -0.83
N ASP A 24 -6.86 -10.84 -2.03
CA ASP A 24 -6.97 -11.59 -3.28
C ASP A 24 -5.64 -12.35 -3.52
N THR A 25 -5.63 -13.67 -3.31
CA THR A 25 -4.40 -14.50 -3.38
C THR A 25 -3.99 -14.90 -4.80
N LYS A 26 -4.62 -14.35 -5.84
CA LYS A 26 -4.36 -14.70 -7.24
C LYS A 26 -2.90 -14.54 -7.69
N ARG A 27 -2.05 -13.90 -6.90
CA ARG A 27 -0.65 -13.62 -7.19
C ARG A 27 0.34 -14.28 -6.22
N THR A 28 -0.11 -15.16 -5.33
CA THR A 28 0.79 -15.86 -4.39
C THR A 28 1.67 -16.86 -5.12
N GLY A 29 2.99 -16.74 -4.97
CA GLY A 29 3.99 -17.64 -5.54
C GLY A 29 5.33 -17.51 -4.81
N ILE A 30 6.30 -18.38 -5.14
CA ILE A 30 7.68 -18.21 -4.69
C ILE A 30 8.26 -17.05 -5.51
N GLY A 31 8.47 -15.90 -4.86
CA GLY A 31 8.94 -14.66 -5.48
C GLY A 31 10.03 -13.98 -4.65
N VAL A 32 10.50 -12.83 -5.14
CA VAL A 32 11.42 -12.00 -4.37
C VAL A 32 10.59 -11.23 -3.35
N ALA A 33 11.11 -11.03 -2.13
CA ALA A 33 10.35 -10.37 -1.06
C ALA A 33 9.78 -8.99 -1.45
N ILE A 34 10.39 -8.30 -2.43
CA ILE A 34 9.89 -7.02 -2.94
C ILE A 34 8.56 -7.12 -3.69
N ASP A 35 8.17 -8.29 -4.20
CA ASP A 35 6.95 -8.48 -4.99
C ASP A 35 5.70 -8.06 -4.21
N ASP A 36 5.68 -8.35 -2.91
CA ASP A 36 4.60 -7.97 -1.99
C ASP A 36 4.49 -6.45 -1.77
N PHE A 37 5.57 -5.70 -2.07
CA PHE A 37 5.64 -4.26 -1.86
C PHE A 37 5.43 -3.43 -3.12
N VAL A 38 5.46 -4.05 -4.30
CA VAL A 38 5.34 -3.36 -5.59
C VAL A 38 4.08 -2.49 -5.66
N TRP A 39 2.94 -3.03 -5.23
CA TRP A 39 1.68 -2.29 -5.19
C TRP A 39 1.70 -1.13 -4.18
N LEU A 40 2.32 -1.33 -3.01
CA LEU A 40 2.46 -0.27 -2.02
C LEU A 40 3.36 0.85 -2.56
N ALA A 41 4.48 0.50 -3.19
CA ALA A 41 5.42 1.44 -3.80
C ALA A 41 4.79 2.23 -4.96
N ALA A 42 4.00 1.56 -5.81
CA ALA A 42 3.32 2.20 -6.93
C ALA A 42 2.28 3.23 -6.46
N TYR A 43 1.45 2.87 -5.48
CA TYR A 43 0.20 3.57 -5.21
C TYR A 43 0.10 4.23 -3.85
N THR A 44 0.50 3.53 -2.79
CA THR A 44 0.32 4.00 -1.41
C THR A 44 1.45 4.91 -0.99
N TRP A 45 2.69 4.42 -1.06
CA TRP A 45 3.89 5.16 -0.64
C TRP A 45 4.16 6.37 -1.49
N ALA A 46 3.77 6.32 -2.77
CA ALA A 46 3.69 7.47 -3.68
C ALA A 46 3.07 8.73 -3.06
N LYS A 47 1.96 8.54 -2.32
CA LYS A 47 1.18 9.62 -1.70
C LYS A 47 1.50 9.79 -0.22
N ARG A 48 2.10 8.76 0.38
CA ARG A 48 2.33 8.61 1.82
C ARG A 48 3.70 7.97 2.06
N PRO A 49 4.81 8.67 1.79
CA PRO A 49 6.16 8.13 1.98
C PRO A 49 6.45 7.80 3.46
N ASP A 50 5.73 8.43 4.39
CA ASP A 50 5.76 8.09 5.81
C ASP A 50 5.33 6.64 6.09
N LEU A 51 4.43 6.08 5.27
CA LEU A 51 3.99 4.70 5.40
C LEU A 51 5.02 3.68 4.90
N GLU A 52 5.92 4.08 4.00
CA GLU A 52 7.06 3.25 3.61
C GLU A 52 7.97 3.03 4.82
N VAL A 53 8.37 4.12 5.49
CA VAL A 53 9.20 4.08 6.70
C VAL A 53 8.52 3.28 7.81
N ALA A 54 7.23 3.50 8.04
CA ALA A 54 6.48 2.77 9.05
C ALA A 54 6.35 1.28 8.71
N CYS A 55 6.14 0.93 7.44
CA CYS A 55 6.05 -0.46 7.00
C CYS A 55 7.39 -1.19 7.16
N LEU A 56 8.49 -0.58 6.70
CA LEU A 56 9.82 -1.16 6.77
C LEU A 56 10.34 -1.29 8.20
N SER A 57 9.99 -0.35 9.08
CA SER A 57 10.34 -0.47 10.51
C SER A 57 9.59 -1.61 11.21
N GLY A 58 8.37 -1.93 10.76
CA GLY A 58 7.57 -3.05 11.28
C GLY A 58 7.82 -4.40 10.61
N TYR A 59 8.46 -4.42 9.42
CA TYR A 59 8.63 -5.64 8.61
C TYR A 59 9.55 -6.69 9.25
N GLY A 60 10.35 -6.31 10.24
CA GLY A 60 11.23 -7.22 10.99
C GLY A 60 12.60 -7.45 10.35
N ARG A 61 12.85 -6.88 9.16
CA ARG A 61 14.18 -6.75 8.55
C ARG A 61 14.26 -5.53 7.64
N ALA A 62 15.48 -5.03 7.44
CA ALA A 62 15.74 -4.07 6.37
C ALA A 62 15.76 -4.78 4.99
N PHE A 63 15.50 -4.02 3.94
CA PHE A 63 15.76 -4.48 2.58
C PHE A 63 17.26 -4.62 2.32
N ALA A 64 17.64 -5.69 1.64
CA ALA A 64 18.96 -5.83 1.08
C ALA A 64 19.16 -4.79 -0.03
N GLU A 65 20.42 -4.46 -0.30
CA GLU A 65 20.77 -3.46 -1.33
C GLU A 65 20.22 -3.82 -2.72
N ALA A 66 20.22 -5.10 -3.06
CA ALA A 66 19.62 -5.60 -4.29
C ALA A 66 18.10 -5.39 -4.34
N GLU A 67 17.41 -5.57 -3.21
CA GLU A 67 15.96 -5.36 -3.10
C GLU A 67 15.61 -3.88 -3.24
N MET A 68 16.38 -2.99 -2.62
CA MET A 68 16.21 -1.53 -2.77
C MET A 68 16.37 -1.08 -4.22
N ARG A 69 17.32 -1.65 -4.97
CA ARG A 69 17.49 -1.37 -6.40
C ARG A 69 16.40 -1.98 -7.28
N ALA A 70 15.93 -3.17 -6.92
CA ALA A 70 14.96 -3.90 -7.73
C ALA A 70 13.53 -3.36 -7.56
N LEU A 71 13.17 -2.85 -6.39
CA LEU A 71 11.81 -2.36 -6.13
C LEU A 71 11.34 -1.28 -7.14
N PRO A 72 12.12 -0.23 -7.49
CA PRO A 72 11.74 0.71 -8.55
C PRO A 72 11.52 0.05 -9.92
N ALA A 73 12.35 -0.93 -10.29
CA ALA A 73 12.24 -1.63 -11.57
C ALA A 73 10.96 -2.49 -11.64
N PHE A 74 10.67 -3.22 -10.57
CA PHE A 74 9.43 -4.02 -10.46
C PHE A 74 8.19 -3.12 -10.39
N THR A 75 8.30 -1.96 -9.74
CA THR A 75 7.23 -0.93 -9.72
C THR A 75 6.97 -0.38 -11.12
N ALA A 76 8.02 -0.11 -11.91
CA ALA A 76 7.86 0.30 -13.30
C ALA A 76 7.19 -0.79 -14.15
N LEU A 77 7.62 -2.05 -13.98
CA LEU A 77 7.03 -3.19 -14.70
C LEU A 77 5.54 -3.35 -14.38
N ALA A 78 5.15 -3.26 -13.10
CA ALA A 78 3.74 -3.30 -12.72
C ALA A 78 2.93 -2.14 -13.31
N ALA A 79 3.48 -0.93 -13.31
CA ALA A 79 2.81 0.21 -13.92
C ALA A 79 2.64 0.06 -15.45
N VAL A 80 3.59 -0.59 -16.14
CA VAL A 80 3.45 -0.91 -17.57
C VAL A 80 2.38 -1.97 -17.81
N ASP A 81 2.32 -3.01 -16.97
CA ASP A 81 1.28 -4.05 -17.03
C ASP A 81 -0.12 -3.45 -16.81
N ASP A 82 -0.26 -2.61 -15.79
CA ASP A 82 -1.50 -1.89 -15.48
C ASP A 82 -1.89 -0.93 -16.62
N LEU A 83 -0.92 -0.25 -17.25
CA LEU A 83 -1.16 0.61 -18.41
C LEU A 83 -1.68 -0.20 -19.61
N GLN A 84 -1.07 -1.35 -19.90
CA GLN A 84 -1.49 -2.23 -20.99
C GLN A 84 -2.92 -2.73 -20.76
N TRP A 85 -3.22 -3.18 -19.54
CA TRP A 85 -4.56 -3.62 -19.18
C TRP A 85 -5.56 -2.46 -19.29
N ALA A 86 -5.27 -1.30 -18.72
CA ALA A 86 -6.17 -0.15 -18.71
C ALA A 86 -6.47 0.37 -20.13
N ALA A 87 -5.45 0.43 -21.00
CA ALA A 87 -5.62 0.82 -22.40
C ALA A 87 -6.51 -0.16 -23.17
N GLY A 88 -6.40 -1.46 -22.89
CA GLY A 88 -7.27 -2.49 -23.51
C GLY A 88 -8.71 -2.48 -23.00
N ASN A 89 -8.98 -1.80 -21.88
CA ASN A 89 -10.30 -1.74 -21.22
C ASN A 89 -10.90 -0.32 -21.19
N ASP A 90 -10.31 0.64 -21.90
CA ASP A 90 -10.72 2.06 -21.93
C ASP A 90 -10.83 2.72 -20.53
N ASP A 91 -10.02 2.27 -19.57
CA ASP A 91 -10.00 2.82 -18.21
C ASP A 91 -9.04 4.02 -18.13
N ALA A 92 -9.56 5.21 -18.43
CA ALA A 92 -8.79 6.45 -18.40
C ALA A 92 -8.20 6.78 -17.03
N VAL A 93 -8.82 6.32 -15.93
CA VAL A 93 -8.34 6.58 -14.56
C VAL A 93 -7.10 5.76 -14.30
N GLU A 94 -7.12 4.48 -14.66
CA GLU A 94 -5.95 3.60 -14.50
C GLU A 94 -4.82 3.95 -15.47
N VAL A 95 -5.13 4.39 -16.71
CA VAL A 95 -4.12 4.94 -17.63
C VAL A 95 -3.39 6.13 -17.01
N ALA A 96 -4.12 7.13 -16.52
CA ALA A 96 -3.53 8.32 -15.92
C ALA A 96 -2.71 7.98 -14.67
N ARG A 97 -3.18 7.01 -13.89
CA ARG A 97 -2.49 6.52 -12.69
C ARG A 97 -1.16 5.85 -13.03
N ALA A 98 -1.15 4.93 -13.99
CA ALA A 98 0.06 4.24 -14.43
C ALA A 98 1.11 5.22 -15.00
N GLN A 99 0.66 6.17 -15.83
CA GLN A 99 1.51 7.23 -16.38
C GLN A 99 2.14 8.09 -15.28
N HIS A 100 1.36 8.47 -14.26
CA HIS A 100 1.87 9.23 -13.13
C HIS A 100 2.96 8.46 -12.35
N THR A 101 2.75 7.16 -12.13
CA THR A 101 3.76 6.29 -11.47
C THR A 101 5.05 6.22 -12.28
N LEU A 102 4.97 6.01 -13.59
CA LEU A 102 6.15 5.98 -14.47
C LEU A 102 6.90 7.31 -14.48
N ALA A 103 6.19 8.43 -14.61
CA ALA A 103 6.80 9.76 -14.57
C ALA A 103 7.55 10.01 -13.25
N ARG A 104 6.98 9.60 -12.12
CA ARG A 104 7.64 9.71 -10.80
C ARG A 104 8.94 8.92 -10.76
N LEU A 105 8.95 7.69 -11.26
CA LEU A 105 10.13 6.82 -11.23
C LEU A 105 11.27 7.37 -12.10
N VAL A 106 10.97 7.94 -13.27
CA VAL A 106 11.96 8.58 -14.14
C VAL A 106 12.62 9.77 -13.44
N VAL A 107 11.85 10.62 -12.74
CA VAL A 107 12.40 11.76 -11.99
C VAL A 107 13.35 11.29 -10.87
N THR A 108 13.02 10.20 -10.18
CA THR A 108 13.86 9.67 -9.10
C THR A 108 15.13 9.00 -9.62
N ALA A 109 15.09 8.38 -10.80
CA ALA A 109 16.25 7.71 -11.41
C ALA A 109 17.33 8.67 -11.93
N HIS A 110 17.00 9.95 -12.12
CA HIS A 110 17.91 10.99 -12.61
C HIS A 110 18.50 11.89 -11.50
N ARG A 111 18.30 11.55 -10.22
CA ARG A 111 18.98 12.16 -9.07
C ARG A 111 20.12 11.28 -8.60
#